data_AF-A0A956YD10-F1
#
_entry.id   AF-A0A956YD10-F1
#
_cell.length_a   1.000
_cell.length_b   1.000
_cell.length_c   1.000
_cell.angle_alpha   90.00
_cell.angle_beta   90.00
_cell.angle_gamma   90.00
#
_symmetry.space_group_name_H-M   'P 1'
#
loop_
_entity.id
_entity.type
_entity.pdbx_description
1 polymer ?
#
loop_
_entity_poly.entity_id
_entity_poly.type
_entity_poly.pdbx_seq_one_letter_code
_entity_poly.pdbx_strand_id
1 'polypeptide(L)'
;MTKKITLELSNTDYSLIKQIADACKWPVEEVVVQCIRSGMPPSLSKVPEVFHEELLSLNALSDKALMSVVDGKLPPPEKTGDLYTKADYVSLRRTYALSLLRWRGHPIEHYELF
;
A
#
# COMPACT_ATOMS: atom_id res chain seq x y z
N MET A 1 -1.13 -15.04 -15.43
CA MET A 1 0.04 -14.65 -16.26
C MET A 1 1.21 -14.34 -15.34
N THR A 2 2.43 -14.79 -15.66
CA THR A 2 3.65 -14.46 -14.90
C THR A 2 4.46 -13.41 -15.66
N LYS A 3 5.15 -12.54 -14.92
CA LYS A 3 6.09 -11.54 -15.45
C LYS A 3 7.41 -11.69 -14.71
N LYS A 4 8.52 -11.61 -15.43
CA LYS A 4 9.87 -11.68 -14.86
C LYS A 4 10.40 -10.26 -14.66
N ILE A 5 11.02 -10.02 -13.51
CA ILE A 5 11.75 -8.79 -13.19
C ILE A 5 13.16 -9.17 -12.74
N THR A 6 14.12 -8.27 -12.96
CA THR A 6 15.49 -8.40 -12.43
C THR A 6 15.66 -7.37 -11.33
N LEU A 7 16.24 -7.79 -10.19
CA LEU A 7 16.46 -6.94 -9.02
C LEU A 7 17.95 -6.84 -8.75
N GLU A 8 18.42 -5.62 -8.45
CA GLU A 8 19.73 -5.40 -7.86
C GLU A 8 19.56 -5.31 -6.34
N LEU A 9 20.23 -6.20 -5.60
CA LEU A 9 20.17 -6.26 -4.15
C LEU A 9 21.53 -5.88 -3.57
N SER A 10 21.52 -5.21 -2.41
CA SER A 10 22.76 -5.02 -1.67
C SER A 10 23.33 -6.38 -1.24
N ASN A 11 24.65 -6.46 -1.07
CA ASN A 11 25.29 -7.69 -0.58
C ASN A 11 24.71 -8.14 0.77
N THR A 12 24.32 -7.19 1.62
CA THR A 12 23.70 -7.44 2.93
C THR A 12 22.33 -8.10 2.77
N ASP A 13 21.46 -7.52 1.94
CA ASP A 13 20.10 -8.03 1.73
C ASP A 13 20.12 -9.42 1.09
N TYR A 14 20.96 -9.61 0.07
CA TYR A 14 21.11 -10.91 -0.59
C TYR A 14 21.62 -11.98 0.38
N SER A 15 22.61 -11.66 1.22
CA SER A 15 23.14 -12.60 2.21
C SER A 15 22.10 -13.02 3.23
N LEU A 16 21.26 -12.08 3.71
CA LEU A 16 20.16 -12.40 4.62
C LEU A 16 19.12 -13.30 3.96
N ILE A 17 18.68 -12.96 2.74
CA ILE A 17 17.71 -13.75 1.98
C ILE A 17 18.26 -15.16 1.72
N LYS A 18 19.55 -15.28 1.37
CA LYS A 18 20.20 -16.57 1.14
C LYS A 18 20.25 -17.43 2.41
N GLN A 19 20.59 -16.85 3.56
CA GLN A 19 20.58 -17.59 4.84
C GLN A 19 19.19 -18.16 5.17
N ILE A 20 18.13 -17.37 4.94
CA ILE A 20 16.75 -17.81 5.14
C ILE A 20 16.39 -18.91 4.13
N ALA A 21 16.77 -18.74 2.86
CA ALA A 21 16.53 -19.73 1.81
C ALA A 21 17.18 -21.09 2.15
N ASP A 22 18.44 -21.07 2.60
CA ASP A 22 19.17 -22.27 3.02
C ASP A 22 18.50 -22.93 4.24
N ALA A 23 18.09 -22.15 5.24
CA ALA A 23 17.41 -22.65 6.43
C ALA A 23 16.03 -23.26 6.12
N CYS A 24 15.27 -22.63 5.22
CA CYS A 24 13.95 -23.10 4.79
C CYS A 24 14.03 -24.19 3.70
N LYS A 25 15.21 -24.44 3.13
CA LYS A 25 15.43 -25.29 1.94
C LYS A 25 14.60 -24.83 0.74
N TRP A 26 14.44 -23.53 0.57
CA TRP A 26 13.71 -22.93 -0.54
C TRP A 26 14.68 -22.32 -1.54
N PRO A 27 14.30 -22.21 -2.83
CA PRO A 27 15.01 -21.35 -3.76
C PRO A 27 15.02 -19.90 -3.24
N VAL A 28 16.12 -19.18 -3.50
CA VAL A 28 16.25 -17.77 -3.10
C VAL A 28 15.09 -16.94 -3.65
N GLU A 29 14.67 -17.23 -4.88
CA GLU A 29 13.55 -16.57 -5.56
C GLU A 29 12.23 -16.75 -4.81
N GLU A 30 11.98 -17.90 -4.19
CA GLU A 30 10.73 -18.13 -3.44
C GLU A 30 10.71 -17.28 -2.17
N VAL A 31 11.86 -17.11 -1.50
CA VAL A 31 11.97 -16.21 -0.34
C VAL A 31 11.73 -14.76 -0.77
N VAL A 32 12.32 -14.32 -1.89
CA VAL A 32 12.08 -12.97 -2.45
C VAL A 32 10.59 -12.77 -2.75
N VAL A 33 9.95 -13.74 -3.42
CA VAL A 33 8.52 -13.69 -3.72
C VAL A 33 7.69 -13.66 -2.44
N GLN A 34 8.04 -14.41 -1.41
CA GLN A 34 7.36 -14.40 -0.12
C GLN A 34 7.47 -13.05 0.58
N CYS A 35 8.65 -12.41 0.55
CA CYS A 35 8.84 -11.05 1.06
C CYS A 35 7.96 -10.05 0.31
N ILE A 36 7.90 -10.13 -1.03
CA ILE A 36 7.04 -9.26 -1.85
C ILE A 36 5.57 -9.49 -1.51
N ARG A 37 5.10 -10.74 -1.44
CA ARG A 37 3.71 -11.08 -1.09
C ARG A 37 3.31 -10.51 0.27
N SER A 38 4.20 -10.61 1.25
CA SER A 38 3.97 -10.11 2.61
C SER A 38 4.04 -8.59 2.70
N GLY A 39 4.80 -7.95 1.81
CA GLY A 39 4.98 -6.50 1.71
C GLY A 39 4.17 -5.83 0.60
N MET A 40 3.11 -6.47 0.07
CA MET A 40 2.29 -5.89 -0.99
C MET A 40 1.64 -4.58 -0.55
N PRO A 41 1.58 -3.55 -1.43
CA PRO A 41 0.80 -2.35 -1.16
C PRO A 41 -0.70 -2.68 -1.03
N PRO A 42 -1.50 -1.80 -0.41
CA PRO A 42 -2.95 -2.01 -0.29
C PRO A 42 -3.62 -2.15 -1.66
N SER A 43 -4.43 -3.20 -1.79
CA SER A 43 -5.19 -3.50 -3.01
C SER A 43 -6.53 -2.77 -3.05
N LEU A 44 -6.97 -2.42 -4.26
CA LEU A 44 -8.27 -1.82 -4.55
C LEU A 44 -9.29 -2.83 -5.12
N SER A 45 -9.02 -4.13 -5.03
CA SER A 45 -9.87 -5.18 -5.63
C SER A 45 -11.32 -5.21 -5.12
N LYS A 46 -11.58 -4.66 -3.93
CA LYS A 46 -12.92 -4.53 -3.33
C LYS A 46 -13.53 -3.14 -3.50
N VAL A 47 -12.80 -2.20 -4.09
CA VAL A 47 -13.24 -0.82 -4.29
C VAL A 47 -13.85 -0.70 -5.69
N PRO A 48 -14.98 0.00 -5.87
CA PRO A 48 -15.52 0.29 -7.20
C PRO A 48 -14.51 1.01 -8.10
N GLU A 49 -14.40 0.59 -9.37
CA GLU A 49 -13.40 1.10 -10.33
C GLU A 49 -13.45 2.62 -10.51
N VAL A 50 -14.63 3.23 -10.36
CA VAL A 50 -14.82 4.70 -10.43
C VAL A 50 -13.92 5.48 -9.47
N PHE A 51 -13.48 4.86 -8.37
CA PHE A 51 -12.61 5.49 -7.37
C PHE A 51 -11.12 5.14 -7.53
N HIS A 52 -10.76 4.21 -8.42
CA HIS A 52 -9.40 3.66 -8.48
C HIS A 52 -8.35 4.68 -8.87
N GLU A 53 -8.60 5.44 -9.95
CA GLU A 53 -7.68 6.47 -10.43
C GLU A 53 -7.31 7.44 -9.30
N GLU A 54 -8.33 7.88 -8.56
CA GLU A 54 -8.17 8.88 -7.54
C GLU A 54 -7.45 8.35 -6.30
N LEU A 55 -7.81 7.15 -5.84
CA LEU A 55 -7.12 6.50 -4.72
C LEU A 55 -5.66 6.19 -5.09
N LEU A 56 -5.42 5.66 -6.29
CA LEU A 56 -4.06 5.37 -6.77
C LEU A 56 -3.19 6.64 -6.81
N SER A 57 -3.77 7.81 -7.10
CA SER A 57 -3.03 9.08 -7.07
C SER A 57 -2.40 9.40 -5.70
N LEU A 58 -2.95 8.87 -4.60
CA LEU A 58 -2.37 9.05 -3.26
C LEU A 58 -0.98 8.40 -3.12
N ASN A 59 -0.66 7.38 -3.93
CA ASN A 59 0.67 6.76 -3.92
C ASN A 59 1.79 7.73 -4.27
N ALA A 60 1.50 8.81 -5.00
CA ALA A 60 2.47 9.84 -5.36
C ALA A 60 2.73 10.86 -4.23
N LEU A 61 1.90 10.88 -3.18
CA LEU A 61 2.03 11.82 -2.08
C LEU A 61 3.18 11.44 -1.15
N SER A 62 3.80 12.44 -0.53
CA SER A 62 4.74 12.24 0.59
C SER A 62 3.99 11.76 1.83
N ASP A 63 4.72 11.18 2.78
CA ASP A 63 4.12 10.68 4.04
C ASP A 63 3.43 11.80 4.83
N LYS A 64 4.01 13.00 4.84
CA LYS A 64 3.39 14.19 5.45
C LYS A 64 2.07 14.55 4.77
N ALA A 65 2.01 14.48 3.45
CA ALA A 65 0.79 14.77 2.70
C ALA A 65 -0.27 13.69 2.92
N LEU A 66 0.13 12.40 2.95
CA LEU A 66 -0.77 11.30 3.32
C LEU A 66 -1.34 11.48 4.74
N MET A 67 -0.53 11.91 5.70
CA MET A 67 -1.01 12.20 7.05
C MET A 67 -2.05 13.34 7.06
N SER A 68 -1.87 14.38 6.25
CA SER A 68 -2.89 15.42 6.08
C SER A 68 -4.19 14.90 5.45
N VAL A 69 -4.13 13.88 4.58
CA VAL A 69 -5.34 13.19 4.09
C VAL A 69 -6.02 12.44 5.22
N VAL A 70 -5.25 11.66 5.99
CA VAL A 70 -5.75 10.91 7.16
C VAL A 70 -6.40 11.84 8.18
N ASP A 71 -5.83 13.01 8.44
CA ASP A 71 -6.38 14.00 9.38
C ASP A 71 -7.64 14.70 8.82
N GLY A 72 -7.92 14.59 7.52
CA GLY A 72 -9.00 15.32 6.85
C GLY A 72 -8.67 16.79 6.54
N LYS A 73 -7.39 17.16 6.59
CA LYS A 73 -6.91 18.52 6.31
C LYS A 73 -6.79 18.80 4.80
N LEU A 74 -6.72 17.75 3.99
CA LEU A 74 -6.75 17.84 2.53
C LEU A 74 -8.16 17.58 2.01
N PRO A 75 -8.78 18.54 1.28
CA PRO A 75 -10.11 18.34 0.74
C PRO A 75 -10.14 17.13 -0.21
N PRO A 76 -11.27 16.41 -0.30
CA PRO A 76 -11.49 15.47 -1.39
C PRO A 76 -11.50 16.26 -2.71
N PRO A 77 -11.15 15.66 -3.85
CA PRO A 77 -11.27 16.33 -5.13
C PRO A 77 -12.71 16.68 -5.44
N GLU A 78 -12.88 17.65 -6.34
CA GLU A 78 -14.16 18.30 -6.67
C GLU A 78 -15.23 17.37 -7.28
N LYS A 79 -14.91 16.09 -7.52
CA LYS A 79 -15.87 15.12 -8.06
C LYS A 79 -16.98 14.89 -7.03
N THR A 80 -18.20 15.27 -7.40
CA THR A 80 -19.39 15.18 -6.56
C THR A 80 -20.48 14.35 -7.26
N GLY A 81 -21.29 13.63 -6.48
CA GLY A 81 -22.41 12.83 -6.97
C GLY A 81 -22.87 11.77 -5.97
N ASP A 82 -24.08 11.22 -6.17
CA ASP A 82 -24.72 10.27 -5.23
C ASP A 82 -23.85 9.06 -4.88
N LEU A 83 -23.03 8.59 -5.83
CA LEU A 83 -22.11 7.47 -5.62
C LEU A 83 -21.01 7.81 -4.59
N TYR A 84 -20.47 9.03 -4.61
CA TYR A 84 -19.43 9.47 -3.67
C TYR A 84 -20.00 9.63 -2.25
N THR A 85 -21.22 10.15 -2.15
CA THR A 85 -21.93 10.28 -0.87
C THR A 85 -22.29 8.92 -0.28
N LYS A 86 -22.88 8.02 -1.08
CA LYS A 86 -23.28 6.67 -0.64
C LYS A 86 -22.09 5.79 -0.23
N ALA A 87 -20.94 5.98 -0.88
CA ALA A 87 -19.73 5.22 -0.59
C ALA A 87 -18.92 5.76 0.60
N ASP A 88 -19.33 6.89 1.20
CA ASP A 88 -18.52 7.66 2.14
C ASP A 88 -17.07 7.82 1.64
N TYR A 89 -16.96 8.48 0.50
CA TYR A 89 -15.69 8.56 -0.23
C TYR A 89 -14.56 9.20 0.60
N VAL A 90 -14.89 10.12 1.51
CA VAL A 90 -13.91 10.73 2.42
C VAL A 90 -13.31 9.68 3.34
N SER A 91 -14.12 8.83 3.95
CA SER A 91 -13.64 7.73 4.80
C SER A 91 -12.84 6.70 3.99
N LEU A 92 -13.26 6.39 2.77
CA LEU A 92 -12.51 5.49 1.88
C LEU A 92 -11.11 6.04 1.56
N ARG A 93 -11.03 7.34 1.21
CA ARG A 93 -9.78 8.03 0.91
C ARG A 93 -8.84 8.07 2.11
N ARG A 94 -9.36 8.38 3.31
CA ARG A 94 -8.60 8.36 4.57
C ARG A 94 -8.07 6.96 4.88
N THR A 95 -8.91 5.94 4.74
CA THR A 95 -8.53 4.53 4.99
C THR A 95 -7.45 4.05 4.03
N TYR A 96 -7.52 4.41 2.76
CA TYR A 96 -6.48 4.06 1.79
C TYR A 96 -5.17 4.78 2.10
N ALA A 97 -5.20 6.08 2.42
CA ALA A 97 -4.02 6.83 2.83
C ALA A 97 -3.34 6.23 4.08
N LEU A 98 -4.13 5.82 5.07
CA LEU A 98 -3.66 5.12 6.26
C LEU A 98 -2.95 3.81 5.90
N SER A 99 -3.55 3.03 4.99
CA SER A 99 -2.98 1.76 4.53
C SER A 99 -1.65 1.96 3.80
N LEU A 100 -1.50 3.06 3.04
CA LEU A 100 -0.23 3.44 2.40
C LEU A 100 0.84 3.81 3.43
N LEU A 101 0.50 4.60 4.45
CA LEU A 101 1.43 4.95 5.52
C LEU A 101 1.93 3.70 6.26
N ARG A 102 1.03 2.74 6.57
CA ARG A 102 1.40 1.46 7.19
C ARG A 102 2.36 0.68 6.30
N TRP A 103 2.06 0.59 5.00
CA TRP A 103 2.90 -0.08 4.03
C TRP A 103 4.29 0.55 3.90
N ARG A 104 4.40 1.87 4.07
CA ARG A 104 5.67 2.63 4.08
C ARG A 104 6.45 2.53 5.40
N GLY A 105 5.98 1.72 6.35
CA GLY A 105 6.68 1.46 7.61
C GLY A 105 6.35 2.46 8.73
N HIS A 106 5.33 3.31 8.58
CA HIS A 106 4.88 4.14 9.69
C HIS A 106 4.07 3.29 10.69
N PRO A 107 4.44 3.29 11.98
CA PRO A 107 3.61 2.69 13.01
C PRO A 107 2.36 3.56 13.15
N ILE A 108 1.20 3.00 12.81
CA ILE A 108 -0.07 3.68 12.98
C ILE A 108 -0.72 3.07 14.20
N GLU A 109 -0.65 3.79 15.32
CA GLU A 109 -1.47 3.50 16.49
C GLU A 109 -2.95 3.59 16.07
N HIS A 110 -3.76 2.66 16.54
CA HIS A 110 -5.17 2.50 16.16
C HIS A 110 -5.89 3.85 16.02
N TYR A 111 -6.21 4.26 14.80
CA TYR A 111 -7.24 5.26 14.58
C TYR A 111 -8.58 4.52 14.66
N GLU A 112 -9.38 4.81 15.69
CA GLU A 112 -10.79 4.44 15.69
C GLU A 112 -11.47 5.25 14.58
N LEU A 113 -11.53 4.65 13.38
CA LEU A 113 -12.36 5.12 12.28
C LEU A 113 -13.74 4.48 12.43
N PHE A 114 -14.45 4.82 13.51
CA PHE A 114 -15.85 4.47 13.73
C PHE A 114 -16.57 5.63 14.41
#